data_AF-A0A0A8EBU9-F1
#
_entry.id   AF-A0A0A8EBU9-F1
#
_cell.length_a   1.000
_cell.length_b   1.000
_cell.length_c   1.000
_cell.angle_alpha   90.00
_cell.angle_beta   90.00
_cell.angle_gamma   90.00
#
_symmetry.space_group_name_H-M   'P 1'
#
loop_
_entity.id
_entity.type
_entity.pdbx_description
1 polymer ?
#
loop_
_entity_poly.entity_id
_entity_poly.type
_entity_poly.pdbx_seq_one_letter_code
_entity_poly.pdbx_strand_id
1 'polypeptide(L)'
;MPSGSGRSRPGGCGRTTLFAVPARTLVGMDTKRLGEFLRARRALVRPEEHGMPAGARRTPGLRREEIAVLAGVSTDYYVRLEQGRERNPSPQVLRALAAALLLKDEEAVYLRALVDPPRAGRSRPAREYASPQLVSLLDAWADTPALVYGRYLDLLAVNSLGEALFSWLGGQTGLLTAMFLDPAARDFYRDWDVVAQGCVAALRAANPDPDDQLLQNLVGELSVRSPDFARMWARHEVRAKSASAKRFHHRLVGDLTLGFETFSVNSAPGQHLVVYRAEPGSTAEHSLALLGSFALTDFHDIHDEGHITHELP
;
A
#
# COMPACT_ATOMS: atom_id res chain seq x y z
N MET A 1 39.93 -46.77 -14.97
CA MET A 1 39.63 -45.46 -14.35
C MET A 1 39.40 -44.47 -15.48
N PRO A 2 38.15 -44.05 -15.71
CA PRO A 2 37.90 -42.62 -15.76
C PRO A 2 36.76 -42.22 -14.82
N SER A 3 36.97 -41.09 -14.18
CA SER A 3 36.16 -40.41 -13.19
C SER A 3 34.88 -39.84 -13.82
N GLY A 4 33.73 -40.39 -13.44
CA GLY A 4 32.43 -39.77 -13.69
C GLY A 4 32.25 -38.56 -12.78
N SER A 5 32.41 -37.36 -13.35
CA SER A 5 32.02 -36.12 -12.68
C SER A 5 30.51 -35.93 -12.85
N GLY A 6 29.76 -36.34 -11.83
CA GLY A 6 28.35 -35.99 -11.70
C GLY A 6 28.22 -34.48 -11.55
N ARG A 7 27.77 -33.80 -12.60
CA ARG A 7 27.26 -32.44 -12.50
C ARG A 7 25.88 -32.51 -11.86
N SER A 8 25.84 -32.31 -10.55
CA SER A 8 24.63 -31.93 -9.82
C SER A 8 24.09 -30.64 -10.45
N ARG A 9 22.89 -30.70 -11.03
CA ARG A 9 22.12 -29.51 -11.41
C ARG A 9 21.72 -28.77 -10.12
N PRO A 10 21.95 -27.47 -9.98
CA PRO A 10 21.38 -26.73 -8.87
C PRO A 10 19.85 -26.72 -9.04
N GLY A 11 19.15 -27.02 -7.93
CA GLY A 11 17.69 -27.07 -7.86
C GLY A 11 17.04 -25.77 -8.33
N GLY A 12 15.84 -25.89 -8.90
CA GLY A 12 15.07 -24.77 -9.43
C GLY A 12 14.88 -23.69 -8.39
N CYS A 13 15.54 -22.55 -8.60
CA CYS A 13 15.31 -21.32 -7.86
C CYS A 13 13.87 -20.87 -8.15
N GLY A 14 13.08 -20.58 -7.12
CA GLY A 14 11.72 -20.07 -7.28
C GLY A 14 11.71 -18.88 -8.25
N ARG A 15 10.78 -18.87 -9.20
CA ARG A 15 10.66 -17.76 -10.16
C ARG A 15 9.83 -16.65 -9.53
N THR A 16 10.39 -15.45 -9.47
CA THR A 16 9.62 -14.22 -9.22
C THR A 16 8.78 -13.88 -10.45
N THR A 17 7.48 -13.70 -10.23
CA THR A 17 6.54 -13.26 -11.24
C THR A 17 6.58 -11.74 -11.32
N LEU A 18 6.77 -11.21 -12.53
CA LEU A 18 6.83 -9.79 -12.84
C LEU A 18 5.55 -9.32 -13.52
N PHE A 19 5.03 -8.18 -13.10
CA PHE A 19 3.84 -7.59 -13.68
C PHE A 19 4.15 -6.23 -14.30
N ALA A 20 3.72 -6.07 -15.56
CA ALA A 20 3.69 -4.76 -16.21
C ALA A 20 2.30 -4.16 -16.03
N VAL A 21 2.18 -3.10 -15.23
CA VAL A 21 0.88 -2.45 -14.97
C VAL A 21 0.59 -1.45 -16.11
N PRO A 22 -0.54 -1.57 -16.84
CA PRO A 22 -0.88 -0.64 -17.92
C PRO A 22 -1.22 0.76 -17.39
N ALA A 23 -1.00 1.78 -18.22
CA ALA A 23 -1.43 3.14 -17.93
C ALA A 23 -2.96 3.21 -17.85
N ARG A 24 -3.51 3.76 -16.77
CA ARG A 24 -4.97 3.93 -16.60
C ARG A 24 -5.47 5.17 -17.35
N THR A 25 -6.66 5.09 -17.95
CA THR A 25 -7.30 6.19 -18.71
C THR A 25 -7.77 7.32 -17.81
N LEU A 26 -7.47 8.57 -18.18
CA LEU A 26 -7.65 9.80 -17.40
C LEU A 26 -9.08 10.39 -17.50
N VAL A 27 -9.73 10.67 -16.35
CA VAL A 27 -10.97 11.46 -16.24
C VAL A 27 -10.85 12.41 -15.02
N GLY A 28 -10.81 13.73 -15.27
CA GLY A 28 -10.41 14.75 -14.29
C GLY A 28 -11.31 14.95 -13.07
N MET A 29 -10.68 15.17 -11.89
CA MET A 29 -11.32 15.68 -10.67
C MET A 29 -10.46 16.73 -9.91
N ASP A 30 -11.13 17.51 -9.05
CA ASP A 30 -10.77 18.84 -8.54
C ASP A 30 -9.60 18.94 -7.51
N THR A 31 -9.01 20.13 -7.40
CA THR A 31 -7.70 20.50 -6.79
C THR A 31 -7.76 21.00 -5.33
N LYS A 32 -8.44 20.29 -4.40
CA LYS A 32 -8.66 20.77 -3.01
C LYS A 32 -8.04 19.94 -1.87
N ARG A 33 -7.04 19.09 -2.16
CA ARG A 33 -6.52 18.10 -1.19
C ARG A 33 -5.94 18.69 0.12
N LEU A 34 -5.24 19.84 0.05
CA LEU A 34 -4.70 20.49 1.26
C LEU A 34 -5.82 20.89 2.24
N GLY A 35 -6.85 21.57 1.73
CA GLY A 35 -7.96 22.04 2.56
C GLY A 35 -8.77 20.89 3.15
N GLU A 36 -8.96 19.82 2.39
CA GLU A 36 -9.63 18.61 2.87
C GLU A 36 -8.81 17.89 3.95
N PHE A 37 -7.50 17.76 3.76
CA PHE A 37 -6.61 17.17 4.76
C PHE A 37 -6.62 17.97 6.08
N LEU A 38 -6.50 19.31 6.00
CA LEU A 38 -6.56 20.19 7.17
C LEU A 38 -7.89 20.06 7.90
N ARG A 39 -9.01 20.05 7.17
CA ARG A 39 -10.35 19.89 7.74
C ARG A 39 -10.51 18.54 8.45
N ALA A 40 -10.06 17.46 7.82
CA ALA A 40 -10.14 16.12 8.38
C ALA A 40 -9.30 15.98 9.64
N ARG A 41 -8.03 16.43 9.63
CA ARG A 41 -7.17 16.40 10.82
C ARG A 41 -7.74 17.25 11.96
N ARG A 42 -8.23 18.45 11.65
CA ARG A 42 -8.84 19.35 12.64
C ARG A 42 -10.06 18.73 13.33
N ALA A 43 -10.87 17.97 12.61
CA ALA A 43 -12.03 17.30 13.16
C ALA A 43 -11.68 16.17 14.15
N LEU A 44 -10.44 15.67 14.13
CA LEU A 44 -9.97 14.58 15.00
C LEU A 44 -9.30 15.08 16.28
N VAL A 45 -8.61 16.22 16.23
CA VAL A 45 -7.91 16.78 17.39
C VAL A 45 -8.89 17.33 18.40
N ARG A 46 -8.81 16.84 19.62
CA ARG A 46 -9.66 17.25 20.73
C ARG A 46 -9.08 18.49 21.42
N PRO A 47 -9.88 19.51 21.76
CA PRO A 47 -9.42 20.68 22.50
C PRO A 47 -8.66 20.35 23.78
N GLU A 48 -9.07 19.29 24.47
CA GLU A 48 -8.47 18.84 25.71
C GLU A 48 -7.01 18.39 25.54
N GLU A 49 -6.62 17.96 24.34
CA GLU A 49 -5.21 17.61 24.04
C GLU A 49 -4.30 18.84 24.04
N HIS A 50 -4.87 20.03 23.93
CA HIS A 50 -4.19 21.33 24.11
C HIS A 50 -4.52 21.98 25.46
N GLY A 51 -5.11 21.23 26.39
CA GLY A 51 -5.54 21.76 27.70
C GLY A 51 -6.70 22.76 27.61
N MET A 52 -7.41 22.82 26.48
CA MET A 52 -8.55 23.71 26.29
C MET A 52 -9.86 23.05 26.77
N PRO A 53 -10.79 23.80 27.36
CA PRO A 53 -12.08 23.25 27.75
C PRO A 53 -12.92 22.92 26.51
N ALA A 54 -13.48 21.71 26.46
CA ALA A 54 -14.43 21.36 25.41
C ALA A 54 -15.71 22.22 25.50
N GLY A 55 -16.32 22.34 26.69
CA GLY A 55 -17.61 23.02 26.83
C GLY A 55 -18.74 22.39 26.00
N ALA A 56 -19.90 23.03 25.93
CA ALA A 56 -21.00 22.56 25.08
C ALA A 56 -20.69 22.85 23.60
N ARG A 57 -20.33 21.81 22.83
CA ARG A 57 -20.01 21.91 21.40
C ARG A 57 -20.73 20.84 20.58
N ARG A 58 -21.08 21.20 19.34
CA ARG A 58 -21.70 20.27 18.38
C ARG A 58 -20.68 19.42 17.63
N THR A 59 -19.45 19.92 17.49
CA THR A 59 -18.37 19.25 16.76
C THR A 59 -17.31 18.80 17.77
N PRO A 60 -16.84 17.54 17.74
CA PRO A 60 -15.89 17.05 18.73
C PRO A 60 -14.48 17.64 18.60
N GLY A 61 -14.05 17.98 17.38
CA GLY A 61 -12.71 18.50 17.12
C GLY A 61 -12.53 20.00 17.35
N LEU A 62 -11.34 20.49 17.01
CA LEU A 62 -10.98 21.91 17.07
C LEU A 62 -11.85 22.76 16.12
N ARG A 63 -12.23 23.95 16.54
CA ARG A 63 -12.86 24.97 15.71
C ARG A 63 -11.81 25.72 14.88
N ARG A 64 -12.24 26.50 13.89
CA ARG A 64 -11.32 27.22 13.00
C ARG A 64 -10.56 28.33 13.73
N GLU A 65 -11.23 28.98 14.67
CA GLU A 65 -10.65 29.97 15.55
C GLU A 65 -9.63 29.35 16.53
N GLU A 66 -9.93 28.17 17.09
CA GLU A 66 -9.05 27.47 18.03
C GLU A 66 -7.73 27.08 17.36
N ILE A 67 -7.79 26.47 16.17
CA ILE A 67 -6.57 26.11 15.43
C ILE A 67 -5.79 27.33 14.93
N ALA A 68 -6.47 28.41 14.54
CA ALA A 68 -5.81 29.62 14.08
C ALA A 68 -4.98 30.25 15.21
N VAL A 69 -5.54 30.30 16.42
CA VAL A 69 -4.83 30.72 17.63
C VAL A 69 -3.64 29.80 17.91
N LEU A 70 -3.84 28.48 17.92
CA LEU A 70 -2.77 27.50 18.18
C LEU A 70 -1.63 27.58 17.15
N ALA A 71 -1.95 27.83 15.89
CA ALA A 71 -0.96 27.93 14.81
C ALA A 71 -0.38 29.35 14.63
N GLY A 72 -0.84 30.34 15.41
CA GLY A 72 -0.38 31.73 15.32
C GLY A 72 -0.71 32.40 13.98
N VAL A 73 -1.86 32.06 13.38
CA VAL A 73 -2.35 32.64 12.11
C VAL A 73 -3.71 33.28 12.30
N SER A 74 -4.16 34.13 11.37
CA SER A 74 -5.53 34.66 11.43
C SER A 74 -6.56 33.60 11.07
N THR A 75 -7.74 33.66 11.69
CA THR A 75 -8.87 32.77 11.37
C THR A 75 -9.23 32.82 9.89
N ASP A 76 -9.25 34.02 9.30
CA ASP A 76 -9.53 34.21 7.87
C ASP A 76 -8.50 33.54 6.97
N TYR A 77 -7.22 33.57 7.38
CA TYR A 77 -6.16 32.87 6.64
C TYR A 77 -6.36 31.35 6.69
N TYR A 78 -6.66 30.80 7.87
CA TYR A 78 -6.95 29.36 8.01
C TYR A 78 -8.20 28.92 7.23
N VAL A 79 -9.27 29.74 7.21
CA VAL A 79 -10.47 29.50 6.40
C VAL A 79 -10.11 29.42 4.91
N ARG A 80 -9.25 30.31 4.41
CA ARG A 80 -8.81 30.27 3.00
C ARG A 80 -8.00 29.02 2.67
N LEU A 81 -7.17 28.53 3.58
CA LEU A 81 -6.47 27.25 3.43
C LEU A 81 -7.46 26.08 3.31
N GLU A 82 -8.44 25.98 4.22
CA GLU A 82 -9.46 24.91 4.16
C GLU A 82 -10.35 24.97 2.90
N GLN A 83 -10.52 26.16 2.31
CA GLN A 83 -11.28 26.37 1.08
C GLN A 83 -10.44 26.14 -0.19
N GLY A 84 -9.12 25.95 -0.06
CA GLY A 84 -8.20 25.84 -1.19
C GLY A 84 -7.95 27.15 -1.94
N ARG A 85 -8.31 28.29 -1.35
CA ARG A 85 -8.06 29.64 -1.88
C ARG A 85 -6.64 30.11 -1.58
N GLU A 86 -6.04 29.58 -0.53
CA GLU A 86 -4.62 29.72 -0.22
C GLU A 86 -3.95 28.37 -0.46
N ARG A 87 -2.88 28.36 -1.28
CA ARG A 87 -2.25 27.10 -1.75
C ARG A 87 -0.78 26.99 -1.36
N ASN A 88 -0.13 28.10 -1.02
CA ASN A 88 1.31 28.15 -0.78
C ASN A 88 1.63 28.71 0.61
N PRO A 89 1.16 28.07 1.70
CA PRO A 89 1.57 28.45 3.05
C PRO A 89 3.08 28.29 3.22
N SER A 90 3.70 29.17 4.00
CA SER A 90 5.14 29.11 4.25
C SER A 90 5.52 27.84 5.04
N PRO A 91 6.78 27.38 4.97
CA PRO A 91 7.26 26.27 5.79
C PRO A 91 7.06 26.48 7.30
N GLN A 92 7.10 27.73 7.76
CA GLN A 92 6.82 28.08 9.17
C GLN A 92 5.35 27.84 9.51
N VAL A 93 4.42 28.28 8.65
CA VAL A 93 2.99 28.03 8.80
C VAL A 93 2.70 26.53 8.80
N LEU A 94 3.31 25.77 7.90
CA LEU A 94 3.12 24.31 7.85
C LEU A 94 3.60 23.61 9.12
N ARG A 95 4.73 24.05 9.71
CA ARG A 95 5.20 23.54 11.01
C ARG A 95 4.23 23.89 12.15
N ALA A 96 3.74 25.13 12.19
CA ALA A 96 2.79 25.56 13.21
C ALA A 96 1.46 24.81 13.10
N LEU A 97 0.96 24.60 11.88
CA LEU A 97 -0.23 23.78 11.63
C LEU A 97 -0.03 22.32 12.02
N ALA A 98 1.13 21.73 11.70
CA ALA A 98 1.43 20.36 12.10
C ALA A 98 1.44 20.19 13.63
N ALA A 99 2.02 21.16 14.35
CA ALA A 99 2.02 21.17 15.82
C ALA A 99 0.61 21.36 16.39
N ALA A 100 -0.15 22.35 15.89
CA ALA A 100 -1.53 22.60 16.32
C ALA A 100 -2.46 21.40 16.07
N LEU A 101 -2.20 20.64 15.01
CA LEU A 101 -2.94 19.44 14.64
C LEU A 101 -2.40 18.15 15.27
N LEU A 102 -1.37 18.23 16.13
CA LEU A 102 -0.72 17.08 16.75
C LEU A 102 -0.32 15.99 15.74
N LEU A 103 0.12 16.42 14.55
CA LEU A 103 0.49 15.52 13.47
C LEU A 103 1.74 14.75 13.85
N LYS A 104 1.72 13.43 13.62
CA LYS A 104 2.92 12.59 13.69
C LYS A 104 3.84 12.88 12.51
N ASP A 105 5.08 12.41 12.59
CA ASP A 105 6.11 12.71 11.59
C ASP A 105 5.68 12.41 10.15
N GLU A 106 5.06 11.25 9.89
CA GLU A 106 4.55 10.87 8.56
C GLU A 106 3.45 11.83 8.07
N GLU A 107 2.54 12.24 8.95
CA GLU A 107 1.47 13.19 8.62
C GLU A 107 2.01 14.59 8.36
N ALA A 108 3.04 15.01 9.10
CA ALA A 108 3.72 16.27 8.89
C ALA A 108 4.54 16.28 7.58
N VAL A 109 5.15 15.16 7.21
CA VAL A 109 5.80 14.97 5.90
C VAL A 109 4.77 15.06 4.78
N TYR A 110 3.63 14.35 4.92
CA TYR A 110 2.56 14.42 3.94
C TYR A 110 1.99 15.84 3.77
N LEU A 111 1.75 16.55 4.88
CA LEU A 111 1.27 17.93 4.86
C LEU A 111 2.19 18.85 4.02
N ARG A 112 3.51 18.69 4.16
CA ARG A 112 4.48 19.46 3.35
C ARG A 112 4.42 19.06 1.88
N ALA A 113 4.34 17.76 1.61
CA ALA A 113 4.27 17.24 0.24
C ALA A 113 2.97 17.63 -0.50
N LEU A 114 1.89 17.99 0.21
CA LEU A 114 0.68 18.55 -0.41
C LEU A 114 0.89 19.96 -0.98
N VAL A 115 1.90 20.69 -0.51
CA VAL A 115 2.22 22.07 -0.94
C VAL A 115 3.39 22.08 -1.92
N ASP A 116 4.44 21.34 -1.59
CA ASP A 116 5.63 21.18 -2.42
C ASP A 116 5.87 19.68 -2.63
N PRO A 117 5.12 19.05 -3.55
CA PRO A 117 5.28 17.63 -3.82
C PRO A 117 6.69 17.39 -4.35
N PRO A 118 7.39 16.33 -3.89
CA PRO A 118 8.72 16.03 -4.38
C PRO A 118 8.69 15.94 -5.91
N ARG A 119 9.42 16.83 -6.57
CA ARG A 119 9.49 16.89 -8.04
C ARG A 119 9.87 15.50 -8.56
N ALA A 120 8.98 14.89 -9.34
CA ALA A 120 9.32 13.68 -10.07
C ALA A 120 10.44 14.05 -11.05
N GLY A 121 11.68 13.63 -10.75
CA GLY A 121 12.81 13.84 -11.65
C GLY A 121 12.52 13.14 -12.97
N ARG A 122 12.38 13.92 -14.05
CA ARG A 122 12.00 13.48 -15.42
C ARG A 122 10.64 12.77 -15.48
N SER A 123 10.00 12.85 -16.65
CA SER A 123 8.66 12.32 -16.94
C SER A 123 8.42 10.99 -16.23
N ARG A 124 7.39 10.93 -15.37
CA ARG A 124 6.99 9.69 -14.70
C ARG A 124 6.81 8.62 -15.78
N PRO A 125 7.47 7.45 -15.68
CA PRO A 125 7.30 6.41 -16.67
C PRO A 125 5.82 6.00 -16.71
N ALA A 126 5.28 5.81 -17.92
CA ALA A 126 3.88 5.44 -18.11
C ALA A 126 3.52 4.07 -17.47
N ARG A 127 4.52 3.30 -17.04
CA ARG A 127 4.40 2.01 -16.38
C ARG A 127 5.43 1.91 -15.25
N GLU A 128 5.01 1.40 -14.11
CA GLU A 128 5.91 1.07 -12.99
C GLU A 128 6.42 -0.36 -13.14
N TYR A 129 7.68 -0.57 -12.78
CA TYR A 129 8.33 -1.88 -12.76
C TYR A 129 9.21 -1.99 -11.53
N ALA A 130 9.28 -3.18 -10.92
CA ALA A 130 10.30 -3.49 -9.94
C ALA A 130 11.68 -3.53 -10.63
N SER A 131 12.72 -3.03 -9.96
CA SER A 131 14.07 -3.10 -10.53
C SER A 131 14.55 -4.56 -10.62
N PRO A 132 15.38 -4.91 -11.62
CA PRO A 132 15.92 -6.27 -11.74
C PRO A 132 16.65 -6.75 -10.47
N GLN A 133 17.32 -5.85 -9.76
CA GLN A 133 18.00 -6.16 -8.50
C GLN A 133 17.02 -6.50 -7.38
N LEU A 134 15.86 -5.82 -7.31
CA LEU A 134 14.84 -6.13 -6.33
C LEU A 134 14.16 -7.48 -6.64
N VAL A 135 13.91 -7.76 -7.93
CA VAL A 135 13.40 -9.06 -8.39
C VAL A 135 14.36 -10.18 -8.01
N SER A 136 15.65 -10.04 -8.31
CA SER A 136 16.67 -11.03 -7.94
C SER A 136 16.80 -11.22 -6.44
N LEU A 137 16.51 -10.19 -5.63
CA LEU A 137 16.47 -10.31 -4.17
C LEU A 137 15.28 -11.14 -3.71
N LEU A 138 14.11 -10.98 -4.35
CA LEU A 138 12.91 -11.78 -4.06
C LEU A 138 13.13 -13.26 -4.37
N ASP A 139 13.84 -13.58 -5.45
CA ASP A 139 14.20 -14.97 -5.83
C ASP A 139 15.07 -15.67 -4.77
N ALA A 140 15.82 -14.92 -3.96
CA ALA A 140 16.65 -15.47 -2.89
C ALA A 140 15.84 -15.92 -1.66
N TRP A 141 14.57 -15.51 -1.56
CA TRP A 141 13.69 -15.84 -0.44
C TRP A 141 12.73 -16.97 -0.80
N ALA A 142 13.16 -18.21 -0.58
CA ALA A 142 12.33 -19.40 -0.81
C ALA A 142 11.24 -19.57 0.26
N ASP A 143 11.59 -19.39 1.54
CA ASP A 143 10.72 -19.68 2.69
C ASP A 143 10.04 -18.43 3.27
N THR A 144 10.13 -17.29 2.58
CA THR A 144 9.63 -16.00 3.07
C THR A 144 8.79 -15.33 2.00
N PRO A 145 7.45 -15.25 2.13
CA PRO A 145 6.61 -14.57 1.15
C PRO A 145 6.99 -13.10 1.02
N ALA A 146 7.24 -12.64 -0.21
CA ALA A 146 7.69 -11.28 -0.49
C ALA A 146 7.04 -10.71 -1.75
N LEU A 147 6.58 -9.46 -1.67
CA LEU A 147 5.88 -8.75 -2.74
C LEU A 147 6.38 -7.33 -2.88
N VAL A 148 6.41 -6.82 -4.10
CA VAL A 148 6.68 -5.42 -4.41
C VAL A 148 5.42 -4.77 -4.94
N TYR A 149 4.98 -3.71 -4.28
CA TYR A 149 3.87 -2.87 -4.73
C TYR A 149 4.39 -1.53 -5.27
N GLY A 150 3.70 -1.02 -6.29
CA GLY A 150 3.86 0.35 -6.78
C GLY A 150 3.12 1.37 -5.92
N ARG A 151 3.21 2.65 -6.30
CA ARG A 151 2.59 3.75 -5.54
C ARG A 151 1.06 3.68 -5.47
N TYR A 152 0.42 3.04 -6.45
CA TYR A 152 -1.02 2.81 -6.50
C TYR A 152 -1.44 1.47 -5.90
N LEU A 153 -0.50 0.77 -5.25
CA LEU A 153 -0.65 -0.58 -4.73
C LEU A 153 -0.96 -1.63 -5.80
N ASP A 154 -0.49 -1.40 -7.03
CA ASP A 154 -0.43 -2.45 -8.03
C ASP A 154 0.79 -3.36 -7.74
N LEU A 155 0.59 -4.67 -7.80
CA LEU A 155 1.63 -5.67 -7.62
C LEU A 155 2.59 -5.61 -8.82
N LEU A 156 3.87 -5.38 -8.56
CA LEU A 156 4.94 -5.25 -9.55
C LEU A 156 5.80 -6.51 -9.64
N ALA A 157 6.05 -7.14 -8.50
CA ALA A 157 6.81 -8.39 -8.40
C ALA A 157 6.35 -9.21 -7.20
N VAL A 158 6.42 -10.54 -7.29
CA VAL A 158 6.10 -11.46 -6.21
C VAL A 158 6.92 -12.73 -6.33
N ASN A 159 7.52 -13.20 -5.24
CA ASN A 159 8.20 -14.50 -5.25
C ASN A 159 7.20 -15.66 -5.23
N SER A 160 7.64 -16.87 -5.55
CA SER A 160 6.74 -18.02 -5.71
C SER A 160 5.90 -18.33 -4.46
N LEU A 161 6.47 -18.17 -3.26
CA LEU A 161 5.73 -18.37 -2.01
C LEU A 161 4.72 -17.24 -1.74
N GLY A 162 5.06 -16.00 -2.12
CA GLY A 162 4.11 -14.88 -2.12
C GLY A 162 2.94 -15.11 -3.08
N GLU A 163 3.22 -15.67 -4.26
CA GLU A 163 2.19 -15.97 -5.25
C GLU A 163 1.24 -17.05 -4.73
N ALA A 164 1.79 -18.09 -4.09
CA ALA A 164 1.00 -19.12 -3.42
C ALA A 164 0.12 -18.53 -2.30
N LEU A 165 0.70 -17.71 -1.41
CA LEU A 165 -0.01 -17.08 -0.30
C LEU A 165 -1.13 -16.14 -0.76
N PHE A 166 -0.91 -15.40 -1.85
CA PHE A 166 -1.87 -14.44 -2.41
C PHE A 166 -2.60 -14.96 -3.64
N SER A 167 -2.71 -16.30 -3.78
CA SER A 167 -3.36 -16.97 -4.91
C SER A 167 -4.81 -16.53 -5.17
N TRP A 168 -5.50 -16.05 -4.13
CA TRP A 168 -6.84 -15.48 -4.24
C TRP A 168 -6.93 -14.27 -5.18
N LEU A 169 -5.82 -13.58 -5.45
CA LEU A 169 -5.79 -12.45 -6.40
C LEU A 169 -6.06 -12.91 -7.84
N GLY A 170 -5.88 -14.18 -8.19
CA GLY A 170 -6.27 -14.74 -9.49
C GLY A 170 -5.71 -14.00 -10.71
N GLY A 171 -4.53 -13.39 -10.59
CA GLY A 171 -3.89 -12.58 -11.64
C GLY A 171 -4.24 -11.07 -11.61
N GLN A 172 -5.09 -10.62 -10.69
CA GLN A 172 -5.30 -9.18 -10.46
C GLN A 172 -4.04 -8.54 -9.90
N THR A 173 -3.55 -7.50 -10.59
CA THR A 173 -2.38 -6.74 -10.13
C THR A 173 -2.76 -5.62 -9.17
N GLY A 174 -3.93 -5.00 -9.34
CA GLY A 174 -4.38 -3.90 -8.48
C GLY A 174 -4.90 -4.36 -7.12
N LEU A 175 -4.08 -4.28 -6.08
CA LEU A 175 -4.45 -4.73 -4.73
C LEU A 175 -5.70 -4.02 -4.21
N LEU A 176 -5.83 -2.72 -4.42
CA LEU A 176 -7.01 -1.97 -3.95
C LEU A 176 -8.29 -2.38 -4.67
N THR A 177 -8.21 -2.61 -5.98
CA THR A 177 -9.36 -3.09 -6.75
C THR A 177 -9.80 -4.46 -6.23
N ALA A 178 -8.87 -5.40 -6.06
CA ALA A 178 -9.18 -6.71 -5.49
C ALA A 178 -9.70 -6.60 -4.05
N MET A 179 -9.03 -5.84 -3.19
CA MET A 179 -9.39 -5.66 -1.76
C MET A 179 -10.82 -5.18 -1.53
N PHE A 180 -11.29 -4.24 -2.37
CA PHE A 180 -12.57 -3.58 -2.16
C PHE A 180 -13.71 -4.10 -3.03
N LEU A 181 -13.40 -4.79 -4.14
CA LEU A 181 -14.41 -5.21 -5.11
C LEU A 181 -14.50 -6.73 -5.27
N ASP A 182 -13.49 -7.50 -4.85
CA ASP A 182 -13.55 -8.95 -4.82
C ASP A 182 -13.98 -9.44 -3.42
N PRO A 183 -15.11 -10.17 -3.30
CA PRO A 183 -15.53 -10.77 -2.02
C PRO A 183 -14.46 -11.66 -1.38
N ALA A 184 -13.61 -12.31 -2.18
CA ALA A 184 -12.55 -13.20 -1.68
C ALA A 184 -11.55 -12.48 -0.77
N ALA A 185 -11.41 -11.16 -0.88
CA ALA A 185 -10.58 -10.38 0.02
C ALA A 185 -11.05 -10.47 1.47
N ARG A 186 -12.37 -10.49 1.71
CA ARG A 186 -12.93 -10.58 3.07
C ARG A 186 -12.83 -11.97 3.65
N ASP A 187 -12.88 -12.98 2.79
CA ASP A 187 -12.64 -14.36 3.21
C ASP A 187 -11.17 -14.54 3.58
N PHE A 188 -10.26 -13.96 2.79
CA PHE A 188 -8.81 -14.09 2.98
C PHE A 188 -8.28 -13.29 4.17
N TYR A 189 -8.69 -12.04 4.36
CA TYR A 189 -8.23 -11.20 5.47
C TYR A 189 -9.17 -11.28 6.66
N ARG A 190 -8.73 -11.88 7.77
CA ARG A 190 -9.53 -11.91 9.02
C ARG A 190 -9.77 -10.52 9.60
N ASP A 191 -8.79 -9.64 9.47
CA ASP A 191 -8.84 -8.22 9.88
C ASP A 191 -9.02 -7.28 8.68
N TRP A 192 -9.94 -7.61 7.76
CA TRP A 192 -10.11 -6.89 6.50
C TRP A 192 -10.17 -5.37 6.68
N ASP A 193 -10.97 -4.85 7.63
CA ASP A 193 -11.12 -3.42 7.85
C ASP A 193 -9.79 -2.72 8.18
N VAL A 194 -8.94 -3.37 8.97
CA VAL A 194 -7.63 -2.82 9.39
C VAL A 194 -6.66 -2.82 8.21
N VAL A 195 -6.62 -3.91 7.44
CA VAL A 195 -5.74 -4.04 6.28
C VAL A 195 -6.17 -3.06 5.18
N ALA A 196 -7.46 -3.00 4.87
CA ALA A 196 -8.04 -2.11 3.88
C ALA A 196 -7.78 -0.63 4.23
N GLN A 197 -7.97 -0.24 5.49
CA GLN A 197 -7.64 1.10 5.97
C GLN A 197 -6.15 1.41 5.83
N GLY A 198 -5.28 0.44 6.12
CA GLY A 198 -3.84 0.59 5.94
C GLY A 198 -3.43 0.79 4.47
N CYS A 199 -4.05 0.04 3.55
CA CYS A 199 -3.85 0.22 2.12
C CYS A 199 -4.31 1.60 1.64
N VAL A 200 -5.48 2.08 2.09
CA VAL A 200 -5.98 3.42 1.76
C VAL A 200 -5.03 4.52 2.26
N ALA A 201 -4.51 4.37 3.48
CA ALA A 201 -3.55 5.30 4.05
C ALA A 201 -2.22 5.32 3.27
N ALA A 202 -1.69 4.15 2.92
CA ALA A 202 -0.48 4.01 2.12
C ALA A 202 -0.63 4.62 0.72
N LEU A 203 -1.76 4.35 0.04
CA LEU A 203 -2.08 4.96 -1.25
C LEU A 203 -2.04 6.48 -1.17
N ARG A 204 -2.65 7.06 -0.13
CA ARG A 204 -2.67 8.51 0.05
C ARG A 204 -1.27 9.06 0.29
N ALA A 205 -0.50 8.45 1.19
CA ALA A 205 0.85 8.90 1.54
C ALA A 205 1.81 8.89 0.36
N ALA A 206 1.74 7.87 -0.50
CA ALA A 206 2.59 7.72 -1.68
C ALA A 206 2.27 8.75 -2.79
N ASN A 207 1.06 9.32 -2.80
CA ASN A 207 0.56 10.18 -3.87
C ASN A 207 0.08 11.54 -3.34
N PRO A 208 0.98 12.39 -2.82
CA PRO A 208 0.63 13.71 -2.28
C PRO A 208 0.28 14.74 -3.37
N ASP A 209 0.75 14.51 -4.59
CA ASP A 209 0.53 15.40 -5.73
C ASP A 209 -0.98 15.56 -6.03
N PRO A 210 -1.55 16.77 -5.89
CA PRO A 210 -2.97 17.02 -6.10
C PRO A 210 -3.41 16.79 -7.55
N ASP A 211 -2.49 16.95 -8.50
CA ASP A 211 -2.73 16.83 -9.94
C ASP A 211 -2.46 15.41 -10.45
N ASP A 212 -2.28 14.44 -9.55
CA ASP A 212 -2.14 13.04 -9.89
C ASP A 212 -3.46 12.45 -10.40
N GLN A 213 -3.61 12.50 -11.73
CA GLN A 213 -4.79 12.08 -12.44
C GLN A 213 -5.03 10.55 -12.36
N LEU A 214 -3.98 9.74 -12.26
CA LEU A 214 -4.11 8.29 -12.08
C LEU A 214 -4.71 7.98 -10.71
N LEU A 215 -4.25 8.68 -9.66
CA LEU A 215 -4.84 8.57 -8.34
C LEU A 215 -6.30 9.02 -8.35
N GLN A 216 -6.61 10.16 -8.98
CA GLN A 216 -7.98 10.69 -9.05
C GLN A 216 -8.94 9.69 -9.68
N ASN A 217 -8.54 9.04 -10.78
CA ASN A 217 -9.36 8.01 -11.43
C ASN A 217 -9.61 6.82 -10.52
N LEU A 218 -8.54 6.28 -9.92
CA LEU A 218 -8.62 5.11 -9.05
C LEU A 218 -9.52 5.38 -7.85
N VAL A 219 -9.35 6.54 -7.22
CA VAL A 219 -10.19 6.99 -6.11
C VAL A 219 -11.64 7.18 -6.55
N GLY A 220 -11.87 7.81 -7.70
CA GLY A 220 -13.21 8.03 -8.26
C GLY A 220 -13.94 6.71 -8.52
N GLU A 221 -13.28 5.79 -9.21
CA GLU A 221 -13.83 4.44 -9.49
C GLU A 221 -14.18 3.69 -8.20
N LEU A 222 -13.23 3.57 -7.28
CA LEU A 222 -13.45 2.81 -6.04
C LEU A 222 -14.47 3.48 -5.13
N SER A 223 -14.54 4.82 -5.11
CA SER A 223 -15.54 5.52 -4.30
C SER A 223 -16.96 5.31 -4.81
N VAL A 224 -17.15 5.16 -6.12
CA VAL A 224 -18.45 4.83 -6.71
C VAL A 224 -18.83 3.38 -6.45
N ARG A 225 -17.86 2.46 -6.54
CA ARG A 225 -18.12 1.02 -6.50
C ARG A 225 -18.06 0.42 -5.08
N SER A 226 -17.46 1.11 -4.11
CA SER A 226 -17.29 0.62 -2.74
C SER A 226 -17.57 1.72 -1.70
N PRO A 227 -18.71 1.64 -0.98
CA PRO A 227 -19.02 2.55 0.13
C PRO A 227 -17.98 2.52 1.24
N ASP A 228 -17.34 1.36 1.45
CA ASP A 228 -16.27 1.22 2.45
C ASP A 228 -15.02 1.99 2.04
N PHE A 229 -14.61 1.89 0.77
CA PHE A 229 -13.50 2.70 0.26
C PHE A 229 -13.80 4.19 0.38
N ALA A 230 -14.99 4.64 -0.04
CA ALA A 230 -15.39 6.05 0.05
C ALA A 230 -15.31 6.57 1.50
N ARG A 231 -15.82 5.78 2.46
CA ARG A 231 -15.74 6.10 3.89
C ARG A 231 -14.31 6.18 4.41
N MET A 232 -13.45 5.22 4.04
CA MET A 232 -12.05 5.19 4.48
C MET A 232 -11.25 6.33 3.85
N TRP A 233 -11.46 6.61 2.56
CA TRP A 233 -10.81 7.70 1.85
C TRP A 233 -11.15 9.06 2.49
N ALA A 234 -12.42 9.29 2.83
CA ALA A 234 -12.89 10.52 3.48
C ALA A 234 -12.29 10.79 4.87
N ARG A 235 -11.61 9.83 5.50
CA ARG A 235 -10.89 10.05 6.77
C ARG A 235 -9.54 10.75 6.59
N HIS A 236 -9.04 10.85 5.35
CA HIS A 236 -7.75 11.46 5.02
C HIS A 236 -6.58 10.92 5.85
N GLU A 237 -6.63 9.65 6.26
CA GLU A 237 -5.53 8.99 6.95
C GLU A 237 -4.39 8.73 5.96
N VAL A 238 -3.18 8.97 6.43
CA VAL A 238 -1.92 8.80 5.66
C VAL A 238 -0.98 7.83 6.35
N ARG A 239 -1.38 7.35 7.52
CA ARG A 239 -0.65 6.36 8.30
C ARG A 239 -1.64 5.29 8.76
N ALA A 240 -1.29 4.04 8.51
CA ALA A 240 -2.01 2.90 9.05
C ALA A 240 -1.74 2.78 10.56
N LYS A 241 -2.71 2.26 11.32
CA LYS A 241 -2.39 1.69 12.63
C LYS A 241 -1.55 0.45 12.38
N SER A 242 -0.29 0.46 12.79
CA SER A 242 0.62 -0.68 12.63
C SER A 242 0.10 -1.86 13.46
N ALA A 243 -0.38 -2.90 12.79
CA ALA A 243 -0.50 -4.22 13.40
C ALA A 243 0.87 -4.89 13.29
N SER A 244 1.32 -5.57 14.34
CA SER A 244 2.58 -6.34 14.31
C SER A 244 2.47 -7.62 13.47
N ALA A 245 1.25 -8.05 13.15
CA ALA A 245 0.97 -9.23 12.35
C ALA A 245 -0.31 -9.08 11.53
N LYS A 246 -0.41 -9.82 10.43
CA LYS A 246 -1.63 -10.02 9.65
C LYS A 246 -2.19 -11.41 9.89
N ARG A 247 -3.51 -11.47 10.02
CA ARG A 247 -4.28 -12.72 10.15
C ARG A 247 -5.01 -13.01 8.85
N PHE A 248 -4.77 -14.20 8.33
CA PHE A 248 -5.33 -14.68 7.06
C PHE A 248 -6.12 -15.96 7.26
N HIS A 249 -7.00 -16.24 6.30
CA HIS A 249 -7.59 -17.55 6.09
C HIS A 249 -7.29 -17.99 4.65
N HIS A 250 -6.35 -18.93 4.49
CA HIS A 250 -5.94 -19.45 3.19
C HIS A 250 -6.70 -20.74 2.88
N ARG A 251 -7.29 -20.85 1.67
CA ARG A 251 -8.15 -21.99 1.31
C ARG A 251 -7.50 -23.37 1.47
N LEU A 252 -6.20 -23.47 1.18
CA LEU A 252 -5.46 -24.74 1.25
C LEU A 252 -4.90 -25.08 2.63
N VAL A 253 -4.55 -24.08 3.46
CA VAL A 253 -3.81 -24.31 4.72
C VAL A 253 -4.47 -23.70 5.96
N GLY A 254 -5.69 -23.16 5.81
CA GLY A 254 -6.49 -22.61 6.90
C GLY A 254 -5.96 -21.27 7.42
N ASP A 255 -6.14 -21.05 8.72
CA ASP A 255 -5.80 -19.79 9.38
C ASP A 255 -4.28 -19.62 9.54
N LEU A 256 -3.77 -18.43 9.18
CA LEU A 256 -2.36 -18.06 9.28
C LEU A 256 -2.23 -16.73 10.02
N THR A 257 -1.24 -16.62 10.91
CA THR A 257 -0.83 -15.35 11.50
C THR A 257 0.63 -15.11 11.16
N LEU A 258 0.92 -14.06 10.39
CA LEU A 258 2.26 -13.74 9.94
C LEU A 258 2.64 -12.34 10.38
N GLY A 259 3.83 -12.19 10.97
CA GLY A 259 4.48 -10.89 11.08
C GLY A 259 4.75 -10.31 9.69
N PHE A 260 4.83 -8.99 9.58
CA PHE A 260 5.20 -8.37 8.32
C PHE A 260 6.00 -7.09 8.53
N GLU A 261 6.84 -6.80 7.55
CA GLU A 261 7.57 -5.54 7.47
C GLU A 261 7.38 -4.91 6.09
N THR A 262 7.28 -3.59 6.07
CA THR A 262 7.14 -2.81 4.83
C THR A 262 8.35 -1.89 4.68
N PHE A 263 9.09 -2.05 3.58
CA PHE A 263 10.29 -1.28 3.27
C PHE A 263 10.03 -0.35 2.10
N SER A 264 10.47 0.91 2.21
CA SER A 264 10.48 1.85 1.09
C SER A 264 11.68 1.59 0.18
N VAL A 265 11.46 1.60 -1.13
CA VAL A 265 12.54 1.40 -2.12
C VAL A 265 13.15 2.75 -2.49
N ASN A 266 14.35 3.03 -1.96
CA ASN A 266 15.01 4.33 -2.17
C ASN A 266 15.26 4.67 -3.64
N SER A 267 15.57 3.68 -4.48
CA SER A 267 15.81 3.87 -5.92
C SER A 267 14.53 4.09 -6.72
N ALA A 268 13.35 3.82 -6.15
CA ALA A 268 12.06 3.95 -6.81
C ALA A 268 11.01 4.51 -5.82
N PRO A 269 11.02 5.84 -5.56
CA PRO A 269 10.08 6.46 -4.62
C PRO A 269 8.62 6.14 -4.91
N GLY A 270 7.93 5.64 -3.87
CA GLY A 270 6.54 5.16 -3.95
C GLY A 270 6.41 3.65 -4.13
N GLN A 271 7.50 2.93 -4.44
CA GLN A 271 7.49 1.47 -4.39
C GLN A 271 7.78 0.97 -2.97
N HIS A 272 7.13 -0.14 -2.62
CA HIS A 272 7.22 -0.76 -1.31
C HIS A 272 7.45 -2.26 -1.45
N LEU A 273 8.45 -2.78 -0.73
CA LEU A 273 8.65 -4.20 -0.51
C LEU A 273 7.91 -4.60 0.76
N VAL A 274 7.06 -5.61 0.71
CA VAL A 274 6.40 -6.21 1.88
C VAL A 274 6.90 -7.63 2.04
N VAL A 275 7.41 -7.95 3.22
CA VAL A 275 7.93 -9.27 3.57
C VAL A 275 7.11 -9.83 4.72
N TYR A 276 6.67 -11.09 4.59
CA TYR A 276 5.90 -11.79 5.62
C TYR A 276 6.76 -12.86 6.29
N ARG A 277 6.61 -13.02 7.60
CA ARG A 277 7.37 -14.00 8.38
C ARG A 277 6.46 -14.74 9.36
N ALA A 278 6.60 -16.06 9.37
CA ALA A 278 6.07 -16.88 10.46
C ALA A 278 7.09 -16.95 11.61
N GLU A 279 6.60 -17.08 12.84
CA GLU A 279 7.47 -17.36 13.97
C GLU A 279 8.13 -18.75 13.80
N PRO A 280 9.44 -18.90 14.05
CA PRO A 280 10.11 -20.20 13.93
C PRO A 280 9.47 -21.28 14.81
N GLY A 281 9.26 -22.47 14.27
CA GLY A 281 8.62 -23.60 14.93
C GLY A 281 7.10 -23.49 15.06
N SER A 282 6.48 -22.40 14.58
CA SER A 282 5.03 -22.20 14.68
C SER A 282 4.24 -23.02 13.67
N THR A 283 2.94 -23.20 13.90
CA THR A 283 2.03 -23.80 12.90
C THR A 283 2.00 -23.01 11.60
N ALA A 284 2.16 -21.68 11.66
CA ALA A 284 2.21 -20.83 10.47
C ALA A 284 3.45 -21.10 9.59
N GLU A 285 4.60 -21.42 10.20
CA GLU A 285 5.81 -21.81 9.44
C GLU A 285 5.57 -23.11 8.68
N HIS A 286 5.01 -24.12 9.35
CA HIS A 286 4.66 -25.40 8.72
C HIS A 286 3.65 -25.21 7.58
N SER A 287 2.63 -24.37 7.77
CA SER A 287 1.65 -24.07 6.73
C SER A 287 2.25 -23.30 5.54
N LEU A 288 3.23 -22.41 5.76
CA LEU A 288 3.97 -21.78 4.66
C LEU A 288 4.83 -22.79 3.90
N ALA A 289 5.50 -23.71 4.60
CA ALA A 289 6.27 -24.78 3.96
C ALA A 289 5.37 -25.69 3.10
N LEU A 290 4.17 -26.04 3.61
CA LEU A 290 3.17 -26.79 2.85
C LEU A 290 2.72 -26.01 1.60
N LEU A 291 2.44 -24.70 1.71
CA LEU A 291 2.12 -23.86 0.56
C LEU A 291 3.22 -23.84 -0.50
N GLY A 292 4.49 -23.73 -0.07
CA GLY A 292 5.63 -23.79 -0.97
C GLY A 292 5.70 -25.12 -1.74
N SER A 293 5.36 -26.24 -1.10
CA SER A 293 5.34 -27.55 -1.74
C SER A 293 4.24 -27.69 -2.81
N PHE A 294 3.05 -27.13 -2.57
CA PHE A 294 1.96 -27.12 -3.56
C PHE A 294 2.30 -26.26 -4.77
N ALA A 295 2.87 -25.07 -4.54
CA ALA A 295 3.28 -24.18 -5.62
C ALA A 295 4.28 -24.86 -6.56
N LEU A 296 5.22 -25.64 -6.03
CA LEU A 296 6.18 -26.40 -6.84
C LEU A 296 5.55 -27.57 -7.63
N THR A 297 4.39 -28.07 -7.20
CA THR A 297 3.70 -29.21 -7.81
C THR A 297 2.84 -28.77 -9.01
N ASP A 298 2.14 -27.62 -8.92
CA ASP A 298 1.39 -27.05 -10.04
C ASP A 298 2.29 -26.68 -11.25
N PHE A 299 3.59 -26.43 -11.01
CA PHE A 299 4.57 -26.22 -12.09
C PHE A 299 5.07 -27.52 -12.73
N HIS A 300 4.87 -28.68 -12.11
CA HIS A 300 5.31 -29.96 -12.67
C HIS A 300 4.28 -30.54 -13.65
N ASP A 301 2.99 -30.33 -13.40
CA ASP A 301 1.91 -30.87 -14.24
C ASP A 301 1.75 -30.15 -15.60
N ILE A 302 2.32 -28.95 -15.77
CA ILE A 302 2.28 -28.23 -17.06
C ILE A 302 3.37 -28.74 -18.03
N HIS A 303 4.35 -29.53 -17.56
CA HIS A 303 5.46 -30.00 -18.40
C HIS A 303 5.33 -31.45 -18.91
N ASP A 304 4.26 -32.18 -18.55
CA ASP A 304 4.11 -33.60 -18.94
C ASP A 304 3.15 -33.85 -20.12
N GLU A 305 2.44 -32.83 -20.63
CA GLU A 305 1.68 -32.94 -21.90
C GLU A 305 2.51 -32.48 -23.11
N GLY A 306 3.49 -33.29 -23.51
CA GLY A 306 4.32 -32.93 -24.65
C GLY A 306 5.33 -33.99 -25.15
N HIS A 307 5.04 -35.28 -25.05
CA HIS A 307 5.82 -36.31 -25.73
C HIS A 307 5.02 -36.99 -26.84
N ILE A 308 4.97 -36.33 -28.00
CA ILE A 308 4.73 -37.02 -29.27
C ILE A 308 6.10 -37.39 -29.84
N THR A 309 6.45 -38.67 -29.76
CA THR A 309 7.58 -39.26 -30.46
C THR A 309 7.31 -39.22 -31.96
N HIS A 310 8.10 -38.44 -32.71
CA HIS A 310 8.18 -38.53 -34.16
C HIS A 310 9.38 -39.42 -34.53
N GLU A 311 9.10 -40.65 -34.94
CA GLU A 311 10.02 -41.43 -35.77
C GLU A 311 9.92 -40.95 -37.22
N LEU A 312 11.09 -40.69 -37.82
CA LEU A 312 11.29 -40.47 -39.25
C LEU A 312 11.70 -41.79 -39.90
N PRO A 313 11.32 -42.01 -41.17
CA PRO A 313 12.23 -42.46 -42.20
C PRO A 313 12.77 -41.29 -43.04
#